data_AF-A0A3D6DV55-F1
#
_entry.id   AF-A0A3D6DV55-F1
#
_cell.length_a   1.000
_cell.length_b   1.000
_cell.length_c   1.000
_cell.angle_alpha   90.00
_cell.angle_beta   90.00
_cell.angle_gamma   90.00
#
_symmetry.space_group_name_H-M   'P 1'
#
loop_
_entity.id
_entity.type
_entity.pdbx_description
1 polymer ?
#
loop_
_entity_poly.entity_id
_entity_poly.type
_entity_poly.pdbx_seq_one_letter_code
_entity_poly.pdbx_strand_id
1 'polypeptide(L)' 'MDLIVEHAEVWASTIEDQPGGLAGVLTVLNQAGADLQSVISRRAPDQPGKAVVFVTPLQGDADIA' A
#
# COMPACT_ATOMS: atom_id res chain seq x y z
N MET A 1 -32.05 -2.24 0.90
CA MET A 1 -30.70 -2.70 0.55
C MET A 1 -29.84 -2.31 1.72
N ASP A 2 -29.49 -3.27 2.57
CA ASP A 2 -28.72 -2.97 3.77
C ASP A 2 -27.24 -2.98 3.40
N LEU A 3 -26.54 -1.89 3.72
CA LEU A 3 -25.12 -1.70 3.45
C LEU A 3 -24.33 -2.07 4.70
N ILE A 4 -23.33 -2.95 4.56
CA ILE A 4 -22.33 -3.19 5.58
C ILE A 4 -21.23 -2.14 5.40
N VAL A 5 -20.96 -1.38 6.46
CA VAL A 5 -19.95 -0.32 6.48
C VAL A 5 -19.02 -0.57 7.65
N GLU A 6 -17.71 -0.63 7.37
CA GLU A 6 -16.67 -0.88 8.36
C GLU A 6 -15.53 0.13 8.19
N HIS A 7 -14.82 0.37 9.30
CA HIS A 7 -13.62 1.21 9.26
C HIS A 7 -12.43 0.39 8.75
N ALA A 8 -11.72 0.92 7.76
CA ALA A 8 -10.49 0.33 7.23
C ALA A 8 -9.34 1.34 7.34
N GLU A 9 -8.22 0.90 7.92
CA GLU A 9 -7.00 1.69 7.98
C GLU A 9 -6.21 1.53 6.67
N VAL A 10 -5.99 2.62 5.95
CA VAL A 10 -5.30 2.63 4.66
C VAL A 10 -4.02 3.44 4.77
N TRP A 11 -2.91 2.80 4.47
CA TRP A 11 -1.58 3.42 4.45
C TRP A 11 -1.24 3.89 3.05
N ALA A 12 -0.61 5.05 2.93
CA ALA A 12 -0.22 5.62 1.65
C ALA A 12 1.26 6.04 1.65
N SER A 13 1.95 5.79 0.54
CA SER A 13 3.32 6.28 0.33
C SER A 13 3.58 6.60 -1.14
N THR A 14 4.48 7.55 -1.37
CA THR A 14 4.95 7.91 -2.71
C THR A 14 6.07 6.96 -3.15
N ILE A 15 6.02 6.53 -4.41
CA ILE A 15 7.02 5.66 -5.05
C ILE A 15 7.49 6.26 -6.37
N GLU A 16 8.62 5.78 -6.88
CA GLU A 16 9.05 6.08 -8.25
C GLU A 16 8.11 5.40 -9.26
N ASP A 17 7.65 6.16 -10.24
CA ASP A 17 6.78 5.69 -11.32
C ASP A 17 7.62 5.11 -12.47
N GLN A 18 8.21 3.96 -12.20
CA GLN A 18 9.06 3.22 -13.12
C GLN A 18 8.88 1.71 -12.93
N PRO A 19 9.31 0.88 -13.91
CA PRO A 19 9.32 -0.56 -13.74
C PRO A 19 9.99 -0.98 -12.43
N GLY A 20 9.30 -1.78 -11.63
CA GLY A 20 9.79 -2.26 -10.34
C GLY A 20 9.57 -1.32 -9.14
N GLY A 21 9.11 -0.07 -9.33
CA GLY A 21 8.89 0.87 -8.23
C GLY A 21 7.93 0.35 -7.15
N LEU A 22 6.78 -0.17 -7.57
CA LEU A 22 5.83 -0.83 -6.67
C LEU A 22 6.39 -2.15 -6.09
N ALA A 23 7.08 -2.94 -6.92
CA ALA A 23 7.63 -4.22 -6.51
C ALA A 23 8.68 -4.08 -5.39
N GLY A 24 9.49 -3.01 -5.42
CA GLY A 24 10.44 -2.70 -4.34
C GLY A 24 9.76 -2.54 -2.99
N VAL A 25 8.67 -1.78 -2.92
CA VAL A 25 7.89 -1.60 -1.70
C VAL A 25 7.25 -2.92 -1.25
N LEU A 26 6.55 -3.61 -2.16
CA LEU A 26 5.87 -4.87 -1.80
C LEU A 26 6.85 -5.97 -1.36
N THR A 27 8.08 -5.97 -1.89
CA THR A 27 9.13 -6.91 -1.45
C THR A 27 9.51 -6.67 0.01
N VAL A 28 9.67 -5.40 0.42
CA VAL A 28 9.98 -5.06 1.82
C VAL A 28 8.82 -5.44 2.74
N LEU A 29 7.57 -5.14 2.34
CA LEU A 29 6.39 -5.49 3.12
C LEU A 29 6.24 -7.01 3.27
N ASN A 30 6.47 -7.77 2.20
CA ASN A 30 6.48 -9.23 2.24
C ASN A 30 7.58 -9.77 3.16
N GLN A 31 8.78 -9.19 3.13
CA GLN A 31 9.88 -9.57 4.03
C GLN A 31 9.56 -9.27 5.50
N ALA A 32 8.78 -8.22 5.77
CA ALA A 32 8.29 -7.90 7.10
C ALA A 32 7.12 -8.78 7.57
N GLY A 33 6.62 -9.69 6.72
CA GLY A 33 5.49 -10.56 7.03
C GLY A 33 4.13 -9.84 6.96
N ALA A 34 4.01 -8.78 6.18
CA ALA A 34 2.75 -8.06 6.03
C ALA A 34 1.68 -8.90 5.30
N ASP A 35 0.49 -9.00 5.88
CA ASP A 35 -0.69 -9.64 5.26
C ASP A 35 -1.61 -8.57 4.66
N LEU A 36 -1.38 -8.25 3.39
CA LEU A 36 -2.14 -7.21 2.68
C LEU A 36 -3.37 -7.81 1.98
N GLN A 37 -4.53 -7.22 2.21
CA GLN A 37 -5.78 -7.61 1.54
C GLN A 37 -6.07 -6.79 0.29
N SER A 38 -5.56 -5.55 0.24
CA SER A 38 -5.78 -4.64 -0.88
C SER A 38 -4.54 -3.78 -1.15
N VAL A 39 -4.25 -3.61 -2.44
CA VAL A 39 -3.19 -2.75 -2.95
C VAL A 39 -3.75 -1.95 -4.12
N ILE A 40 -3.70 -0.62 -4.03
CA ILE A 40 -4.03 0.29 -5.12
C ILE A 40 -2.79 1.12 -5.42
N SER A 41 -2.35 1.13 -6.67
CA SER A 41 -1.29 2.03 -7.11
C SER A 41 -1.78 2.89 -8.27
N ARG A 42 -1.49 4.19 -8.19
CA ARG A 42 -1.83 5.16 -9.24
C ARG A 42 -0.72 6.17 -9.41
N ARG A 43 -0.53 6.64 -10.65
CA ARG A 43 0.39 7.76 -10.94
C ARG A 43 -0.08 9.02 -10.23
N ALA A 44 0.88 9.86 -9.81
CA ALA A 44 0.62 11.16 -9.20
C ALA A 44 0.64 12.22 -10.31
N PRO A 45 -0.52 12.68 -10.82
CA PRO A 45 -0.58 13.57 -11.98
C PRO A 45 0.07 14.95 -11.71
N ASP A 46 0.14 15.35 -10.44
CA ASP A 46 0.77 16.56 -9.93
C ASP A 46 2.31 16.43 -9.78
N GLN A 47 2.86 15.22 -9.85
CA GLN A 47 4.28 14.94 -9.62
C GLN A 47 4.82 13.98 -10.70
N PRO A 48 5.29 14.52 -11.85
CA PRO A 48 5.83 13.70 -12.94
C PRO A 48 6.94 12.75 -12.46
N GLY A 49 6.85 11.48 -12.85
CA GLY A 49 7.77 10.43 -12.42
C GLY A 49 7.49 9.86 -11.04
N LYS A 50 6.40 10.27 -10.37
CA LYS A 50 5.95 9.70 -9.09
C LYS A 50 4.61 9.00 -9.21
N ALA A 51 4.41 8.02 -8.34
CA ALA A 51 3.14 7.35 -8.11
C ALA A 51 2.87 7.28 -6.60
N VAL A 52 1.62 6.99 -6.24
CA VAL A 52 1.22 6.73 -4.85
C VAL A 52 0.71 5.30 -4.78
N VAL A 53 1.16 4.58 -3.76
CA VAL A 53 0.63 3.27 -3.39
C VAL A 53 -0.20 3.40 -2.12
N PHE A 54 -1.34 2.73 -2.10
CA PHE A 54 -2.23 2.56 -0.96
C PHE A 54 -2.29 1.07 -0.62
N VAL A 55 -2.11 0.71 0.66
CA VAL A 55 -2.17 -0.66 1.14
C VAL A 55 -3.04 -0.79 2.39
N THR A 56 -3.74 -1.91 2.53
CA THR A 56 -4.53 -2.22 3.72
C THR A 56 -4.85 -3.72 3.84
N PRO A 57 -5.00 -4.26 5.07
CA PRO A 57 -4.43 -3.69 6.28
C PRO A 57 -2.90 -3.78 6.21
N LEU A 58 -2.17 -2.99 7.01
CA LEU A 58 -0.73 -3.17 7.18
C LEU A 58 -0.48 -3.84 8.53
N GLN A 59 -0.72 -5.15 8.57
CA GLN A 59 -0.57 -5.99 9.77
C GLN A 59 0.51 -7.03 9.53
N GLY A 60 1.32 -7.32 10.54
CA GLY A 60 2.30 -8.41 10.52
C GLY A 60 2.59 -8.86 11.96
N ASP A 61 3.14 -10.06 12.12
CA ASP A 61 3.42 -10.64 13.45
C ASP A 61 4.46 -9.82 14.27
N ALA A 62 5.19 -8.93 13.60
CA ALA A 62 6.07 -7.95 14.22
C ALA A 62 5.29 -6.65 14.49
N ASP A 63 4.37 -6.68 15.45
CA ASP A 63 3.86 -5.44 16.03
C ASP A 63 5.05 -4.66 16.61
N ILE A 64 5.29 -3.46 16.09
CA ILE A 64 6.19 -2.50 16.73
C ILE A 64 5.36 -1.83 17.83
N ALA A 65 5.53 -2.32 19.05
CA ALA A 65 4.99 -1.73 20.29
C ALA A 65 5.59 -0.34 20.58
#